data_AF-A0A2H0LMY8-F1
#
_entry.id   AF-A0A2H0LMY8-F1
#
_cell.length_a   1.000
_cell.length_b   1.000
_cell.length_c   1.000
_cell.angle_alpha   90.00
_cell.angle_beta   90.00
_cell.angle_gamma   90.00
#
_symmetry.space_group_name_H-M   'P 1'
#
loop_
_entity.id
_entity.type
_entity.pdbx_description
1 polymer ?
#
loop_
_entity_poly.entity_id
_entity_poly.type
_entity_poly.pdbx_seq_one_letter_code
_entity_poly.pdbx_strand_id
1 'polypeptide(L)' 'MAAKDCHSGAVLKNNMKGKNKDKDRWLTKLRAPFENVFSKWERRARYRGLLKIQSQILLETIVFNGQKVVGD' A
#
# COMPACT_ATOMS: atom_id res chain seq x y z
N MET A 1 22.98 26.16 8.87
CA MET A 1 23.38 25.72 7.52
C MET A 1 22.64 26.59 6.53
N ALA A 2 23.36 27.34 5.69
CA ALA A 2 22.73 28.17 4.66
C ALA A 2 21.99 27.27 3.68
N ALA A 3 20.65 27.29 3.71
CA ALA A 3 19.83 26.59 2.75
C ALA A 3 19.96 27.31 1.39
N LYS A 4 20.82 26.79 0.53
CA LYS A 4 20.91 27.21 -0.88
C LYS A 4 19.63 26.77 -1.59
N ASP A 5 18.58 27.59 -1.55
CA ASP A 5 17.26 27.37 -2.19
C ASP A 5 16.64 25.97 -1.97
N CYS A 6 17.03 25.29 -0.89
CA CYS A 6 16.61 23.91 -0.67
C CYS A 6 15.29 23.92 0.09
N HIS A 7 14.18 23.76 -0.64
CA HIS A 7 12.85 23.66 -0.03
C HIS A 7 12.73 22.37 0.80
N SER A 8 12.16 22.49 2.00
CA SER A 8 11.93 21.33 2.86
C SER A 8 10.93 20.36 2.22
N GLY A 9 11.40 19.17 1.86
CA GLY A 9 10.56 18.06 1.36
C GLY A 9 9.89 17.24 2.47
N ALA A 10 9.89 17.69 3.72
CA ALA A 10 9.33 16.93 4.83
C ALA A 10 7.79 16.86 4.75
N VAL A 11 7.22 15.66 4.93
CA VAL A 11 5.78 15.46 5.15
C VAL A 11 5.54 15.48 6.66
N LEU A 12 4.69 16.40 7.12
CA LEU A 12 4.49 16.63 8.56
C LEU A 12 3.41 15.70 9.13
N LYS A 13 3.36 15.50 10.46
CA LYS A 13 2.22 14.80 11.10
C LYS A 13 0.97 15.66 11.04
N ASN A 14 -0.21 15.04 11.05
CA ASN A 14 -1.50 15.74 10.93
C ASN A 14 -1.76 16.78 12.03
N ASN A 15 -1.13 16.62 13.19
CA ASN A 15 -1.35 17.49 14.35
C ASN A 15 -0.28 18.61 14.45
N MET A 16 0.64 18.72 13.48
CA MET A 16 1.70 19.72 13.52
C MET A 16 1.20 21.09 13.05
N LYS A 17 1.61 22.14 13.76
CA LYS A 17 1.44 23.53 13.29
C LYS A 17 2.21 23.72 11.97
N GLY A 18 1.55 24.27 10.95
CA GLY A 18 2.14 24.45 9.62
C GLY A 18 1.98 23.25 8.67
N LYS A 19 1.19 22.23 9.02
CA LYS A 19 0.82 21.15 8.11
C LYS A 19 0.06 21.70 6.90
N ASN A 20 0.65 21.58 5.72
CA ASN A 20 -0.03 21.86 4.45
C ASN A 20 -0.37 20.52 3.76
N LYS A 21 -1.66 20.21 3.67
CA LYS A 21 -2.15 18.94 3.11
C LYS A 21 -1.87 18.82 1.61
N ASP A 22 -1.90 19.92 0.86
CA ASP A 22 -1.69 19.92 -0.59
C ASP A 22 -0.23 19.67 -0.94
N LYS A 23 0.70 20.35 -0.25
CA LYS A 23 2.13 20.09 -0.36
C LYS A 23 2.45 18.62 -0.06
N ASP A 24 1.90 18.10 1.02
CA ASP A 24 2.16 16.73 1.43
C ASP A 24 1.54 15.72 0.46
N ARG A 25 0.35 15.98 -0.08
CA ARG A 25 -0.26 15.16 -1.14
C ARG A 25 0.62 15.12 -2.39
N TRP A 26 1.17 16.25 -2.79
CA TRP A 26 2.08 16.33 -3.94
C TRP A 26 3.39 15.56 -3.68
N LEU A 27 4.02 15.76 -2.50
CA LEU A 27 5.22 15.03 -2.11
C LEU A 27 5.01 13.52 -2.01
N THR A 28 3.88 13.07 -1.47
CA THR A 28 3.53 11.64 -1.38
C THR A 28 3.36 11.03 -2.78
N LYS A 29 2.65 11.70 -3.69
CA LYS A 29 2.53 11.25 -5.09
C LYS A 29 3.89 11.14 -5.80
N LEU A 30 4.79 12.09 -5.55
CA LEU A 30 6.14 12.08 -6.13
C LEU A 30 6.98 10.89 -5.61
N ARG A 31 6.85 10.55 -4.32
CA ARG A 31 7.60 9.47 -3.68
C ARG A 31 7.05 8.07 -3.98
N ALA A 32 5.73 7.95 -4.12
CA ALA A 32 5.04 6.69 -4.34
C ALA A 32 4.06 6.81 -5.51
N PRO A 33 4.55 6.95 -6.76
CA PRO A 33 3.70 7.20 -7.92
C PRO A 33 2.67 6.09 -8.17
N PHE A 34 2.97 4.86 -7.76
CA PHE A 34 2.11 3.70 -7.91
C PHE A 34 1.39 3.29 -6.61
N GLU A 35 1.23 4.20 -5.65
CA GLU A 35 0.53 3.90 -4.39
C GLU A 35 -0.90 3.38 -4.62
N ASN A 36 -1.56 3.84 -5.69
CA ASN A 36 -2.87 3.34 -6.14
C ASN A 36 -2.83 1.89 -6.67
N VAL A 37 -1.66 1.41 -7.11
CA VAL A 37 -1.45 0.03 -7.54
C VAL A 37 -1.13 -0.83 -6.33
N PHE A 38 -0.27 -0.33 -5.44
CA PHE A 38 0.10 -1.03 -4.20
C PHE A 38 -1.05 -1.13 -3.19
N SER A 39 -2.02 -0.22 -3.23
CA SER A 39 -3.23 -0.30 -2.40
C SER A 39 -4.21 -1.38 -2.88
N LYS A 40 -4.18 -1.69 -4.18
CA LYS A 40 -4.97 -2.77 -4.80
C LYS A 40 -4.28 -4.13 -4.71
N TRP A 41 -2.99 -4.15 -4.37
CA TRP A 41 -2.27 -5.39 -4.14
C TRP A 41 -2.82 -6.11 -2.92
N GLU A 42 -3.11 -7.40 -3.10
CA GLU A 42 -3.64 -8.21 -2.01
C GLU A 42 -2.63 -8.28 -0.86
N ARG A 43 -3.11 -8.00 0.36
CA ARG A 43 -2.28 -8.02 1.59
C ARG A 43 -1.77 -9.41 1.96
N ARG A 44 -2.03 -10.43 1.14
CA ARG A 44 -1.80 -11.86 1.42
C ARG A 44 -0.33 -12.20 1.65
N ALA A 45 0.59 -11.45 1.05
CA ALA A 45 2.02 -11.76 1.07
C ALA A 45 2.91 -10.81 1.88
N ARG A 46 2.41 -9.65 2.34
CA ARG A 46 3.32 -8.54 2.65
C ARG A 46 4.30 -8.80 3.82
N TYR A 47 3.98 -9.72 4.76
CA TYR A 47 4.82 -10.07 5.91
C TYR A 47 4.53 -11.49 6.47
N ARG A 48 4.21 -12.47 5.62
CA ARG A 48 3.92 -13.84 6.06
C ARG A 48 4.91 -14.82 5.43
N GLY A 49 5.30 -15.84 6.20
CA GLY A 49 6.19 -16.89 5.69
C GLY A 49 5.56 -17.64 4.50
N LEU A 50 6.41 -18.16 3.61
CA LEU A 50 6.01 -18.86 2.37
C LEU A 50 4.90 -19.88 2.60
N LEU A 51 5.00 -20.66 3.69
CA LEU A 51 4.00 -21.66 4.05
C LEU A 51 2.59 -21.08 4.22
N LYS A 52 2.46 -19.92 4.89
CA LYS A 52 1.15 -19.27 5.13
C LYS A 52 0.54 -18.73 3.83
N ILE A 53 1.37 -18.25 2.92
CA ILE A 53 0.93 -17.78 1.61
C ILE A 53 0.42 -18.98 0.78
N GLN A 54 1.18 -20.07 0.77
CA GLN A 54 0.83 -21.28 0.03
C GLN A 54 -0.47 -21.93 0.54
N SER A 55 -0.65 -22.02 1.87
CA SER A 55 -1.90 -22.52 2.46
C SER A 55 -3.09 -21.63 2.11
N GLN A 56 -2.92 -20.30 2.07
CA GLN A 56 -4.00 -19.38 1.72
C GLN A 56 -4.43 -19.54 0.25
N ILE A 57 -3.47 -19.62 -0.67
CA ILE A 57 -3.73 -19.86 -2.10
C ILE A 57 -4.44 -21.21 -2.31
N LEU A 58 -3.99 -22.26 -1.60
CA LEU A 58 -4.58 -23.59 -1.70
C LEU A 58 -6.07 -23.59 -1.29
N LEU A 59 -6.38 -23.04 -0.11
CA LEU A 59 -7.75 -23.02 0.40
C LEU A 59 -8.68 -22.19 -0.48
N GLU A 60 -8.22 -21.06 -0.99
CA GLU A 60 -9.01 -20.25 -1.92
C GLU A 60 -9.27 -20.96 -3.24
N THR A 61 -8.29 -21.68 -3.77
CA THR A 61 -8.43 -22.48 -4.99
C THR A 61 -9.45 -23.61 -4.79
N ILE A 62 -9.41 -24.28 -3.63
CA ILE A 62 -10.39 -25.32 -3.27
C ILE A 62 -11.80 -24.74 -3.19
N VAL A 63 -11.98 -23.59 -2.52
CA VAL A 63 -13.30 -22.95 -2.38
C VAL A 63 -13.82 -22.50 -3.74
N PHE A 64 -13.00 -21.84 -4.56
CA PHE A 64 -13.41 -21.38 -5.88
C PHE A 64 -13.84 -22.54 -6.80
N ASN A 65 -13.08 -23.62 -6.81
CA ASN A 65 -13.41 -24.80 -7.60
C ASN A 65 -14.62 -25.55 -7.03
N GLY A 66 -14.73 -25.66 -5.70
CA GLY A 66 -15.88 -26.29 -5.04
C GLY A 66 -17.18 -25.52 -5.27
N GLN A 67 -17.15 -24.19 -5.23
CA GLN A 67 -18.31 -23.35 -5.54
C GLN A 67 -18.77 -23.52 -7.00
N LYS A 68 -17.85 -23.71 -7.95
CA LYS A 68 -18.21 -24.00 -9.33
C LYS A 68 -18.91 -25.34 -9.49
N VAL A 69 -18.47 -26.37 -8.76
CA VAL A 69 -19.07 -27.70 -8.80
C VAL A 69 -20.48 -27.74 -8.18
N VAL A 70 -20.80 -26.87 -7.23
CA VAL A 70 -22.12 -26.81 -6.57
C VAL A 70 -23.08 -25.82 -7.25
N GLY A 71 -22.55 -24.89 -8.04
CA GLY A 71 -23.33 -23.88 -8.77
C GLY A 71 -23.78 -24.29 -10.18
N ASP A 72 -23.26 -25.41 -10.69
CA ASP A 72 -23.76 -26.13 -11.88
C ASP A 72 -24.76 -27.22 -11.45
#